data_AF-A0A534P7P2-F1
#
_entry.id   AF-A0A534P7P2-F1
#
_cell.length_a   1.000
_cell.length_b   1.000
_cell.length_c   1.000
_cell.angle_alpha   90.00
_cell.angle_beta   90.00
_cell.angle_gamma   90.00
#
_symmetry.space_group_name_H-M   'P 1'
#
loop_
_entity.id
_entity.type
_entity.pdbx_description
1 polymer ?
#
loop_
_entity_poly.entity_id
_entity_poly.type
_entity_poly.pdbx_seq_one_letter_code
_entity_poly.pdbx_strand_id
1 'polypeptide(L)'
;MICTMKSTIDAAGRLVIPRDLRRAAGIEPGVPLELRVEDGAVVIEPASTPVRMERRGRFVVARPLLPIPPLTNETVERTRDRLAAERGIPHARKKR
;
A
#
# COMPACT_ATOMS: atom_id res chain seq x y z
N MET A 1 -1.23 -5.17 14.71
CA MET A 1 -2.40 -6.05 14.94
C MET A 1 -2.20 -7.29 14.08
N ILE A 2 -2.19 -8.48 14.67
CA ILE A 2 -2.11 -9.75 13.92
C ILE A 2 -3.54 -10.26 13.78
N CYS A 3 -4.01 -10.45 12.55
CA CYS A 3 -5.32 -11.03 12.26
C CYS A 3 -5.13 -12.39 11.57
N THR A 4 -5.54 -13.45 12.25
CA THR A 4 -5.37 -14.84 11.80
C THR A 4 -6.72 -15.45 11.47
N MET A 5 -6.85 -16.04 10.28
CA MET A 5 -8.02 -16.82 9.87
C MET A 5 -7.59 -18.12 9.21
N LYS A 6 -8.40 -19.17 9.36
CA LYS A 6 -8.21 -20.44 8.65
C LYS A 6 -8.90 -20.35 7.29
N SER A 7 -8.20 -20.75 6.24
CA SER A 7 -8.72 -20.96 4.89
C SER A 7 -8.16 -22.27 4.36
N THR A 8 -8.77 -22.79 3.31
CA THR A 8 -8.30 -24.03 2.63
C THR A 8 -7.93 -23.70 1.19
N ILE A 9 -7.05 -24.52 0.63
CA ILE A 9 -6.75 -24.47 -0.80
C ILE A 9 -7.91 -25.15 -1.53
N ASP A 10 -8.42 -24.50 -2.57
CA ASP A 10 -9.50 -25.06 -3.37
C ASP A 10 -9.01 -26.20 -4.28
N ALA A 11 -9.93 -26.89 -4.96
CA ALA A 11 -9.58 -27.98 -5.87
C ALA A 11 -8.66 -27.58 -7.04
N ALA A 12 -8.55 -26.28 -7.33
CA ALA A 12 -7.69 -25.74 -8.38
C ALA A 12 -6.31 -25.31 -7.86
N GLY A 13 -6.00 -25.55 -6.58
CA GLY A 13 -4.73 -25.17 -5.99
C GLY A 13 -4.64 -23.69 -5.61
N ARG A 14 -5.75 -22.96 -5.52
CA ARG A 14 -5.76 -21.53 -5.20
C ARG A 14 -6.03 -21.32 -3.70
N LEU A 15 -5.32 -20.37 -3.12
CA LEU A 15 -5.60 -19.87 -1.77
C LEU A 15 -6.49 -18.62 -1.85
N VAL A 16 -7.70 -18.71 -1.30
CA VAL A 16 -8.58 -17.54 -1.20
C VAL A 16 -8.26 -16.79 0.09
N ILE A 17 -7.83 -15.54 -0.05
CA ILE A 17 -7.61 -14.63 1.08
C ILE A 17 -8.96 -14.01 1.49
N PRO A 18 -9.45 -14.25 2.72
CA PRO A 18 -10.70 -13.68 3.19
C PRO A 18 -10.71 -12.14 3.13
N ARG A 19 -11.90 -11.55 2.99
CA ARG A 19 -12.10 -10.10 2.84
C ARG A 19 -11.37 -9.27 3.90
N ASP A 20 -11.47 -9.67 5.16
CA ASP A 20 -10.93 -8.88 6.26
C ASP A 20 -9.41 -8.93 6.28
N LEU A 21 -8.82 -10.09 5.96
CA LEU A 21 -7.36 -10.23 5.83
C LEU A 21 -6.83 -9.45 4.62
N ARG A 22 -7.55 -9.47 3.48
CA ARG A 22 -7.19 -8.64 2.31
C ARG A 22 -7.18 -7.15 2.65
N ARG A 23 -8.20 -6.67 3.36
CA ARG A 23 -8.31 -5.26 3.76
C ARG A 23 -7.20 -4.87 4.74
N ALA A 24 -6.92 -5.71 5.73
CA ALA A 24 -5.86 -5.47 6.70
C ALA A 24 -4.46 -5.44 6.05
N ALA A 25 -4.24 -6.27 5.02
CA ALA A 25 -3.00 -6.33 4.26
C ALA A 25 -2.90 -5.29 3.12
N GLY A 26 -3.91 -4.45 2.90
CA GLY A 26 -3.91 -3.47 1.81
C GLY A 26 -3.96 -4.10 0.41
N ILE A 27 -4.46 -5.33 0.29
CA ILE A 27 -4.55 -6.06 -0.98
C ILE A 27 -5.87 -5.72 -1.66
N GLU A 28 -5.79 -4.90 -2.71
CA GLU A 28 -6.94 -4.53 -3.54
C GLU A 28 -6.96 -5.32 -4.87
N PRO A 29 -8.14 -5.53 -5.47
CA PRO A 29 -8.25 -6.17 -6.79
C PRO A 29 -7.42 -5.42 -7.85
N GLY A 30 -6.65 -6.17 -8.64
CA GLY A 30 -5.83 -5.60 -9.71
C GLY A 30 -4.47 -5.05 -9.27
N VAL A 31 -4.18 -5.02 -7.97
CA VAL A 31 -2.84 -4.68 -7.47
C VAL A 31 -1.89 -5.86 -7.72
N PRO A 32 -0.74 -5.64 -8.39
CA PRO A 32 0.28 -6.67 -8.50
C PRO A 32 0.79 -7.07 -7.11
N LEU A 33 0.99 -8.36 -6.89
CA LEU A 33 1.46 -8.90 -5.61
C LEU A 33 2.84 -9.52 -5.78
N GLU A 34 3.66 -9.39 -4.74
CA GLU A 34 4.93 -10.07 -4.61
C GLU A 34 4.77 -11.22 -3.61
N LEU A 35 5.23 -12.41 -4.01
CA LEU A 35 5.20 -13.62 -3.19
C LEU A 35 6.63 -14.06 -2.91
N ARG A 36 6.97 -14.22 -1.64
CA ARG A 36 8.27 -14.73 -1.21
C ARG A 36 8.11 -15.78 -0.11
N VAL A 37 9.11 -16.64 0.03
CA VAL A 37 9.18 -17.62 1.11
C VAL A 37 10.19 -17.12 2.14
N GLU A 38 9.72 -16.87 3.35
CA GLU A 38 10.53 -16.41 4.49
C GLU A 38 10.17 -17.25 5.71
N ASP A 39 11.18 -17.81 6.38
CA ASP A 39 11.00 -18.63 7.60
C ASP A 39 9.97 -19.76 7.46
N GLY A 40 9.89 -20.37 6.28
CA GLY A 40 8.93 -21.45 5.98
C GLY A 40 7.49 -20.98 5.78
N ALA A 41 7.24 -19.67 5.77
CA ALA A 41 5.95 -19.05 5.48
C ALA A 41 5.96 -18.40 4.08
N VAL A 42 4.81 -18.44 3.42
CA VAL A 42 4.58 -17.64 2.20
C VAL A 42 4.14 -16.24 2.62
N VAL A 43 4.98 -15.25 2.34
CA VAL A 43 4.69 -13.84 2.56
C VAL A 43 4.13 -13.26 1.26
N ILE A 44 2.98 -12.60 1.38
CA ILE A 44 2.25 -11.99 0.26
C ILE A 44 2.08 -10.51 0.56
N GLU A 45 2.66 -9.66 -0.27
CA GLU A 45 2.63 -8.20 -0.10
C GLU A 45 2.26 -7.51 -1.42
N PRO A 46 1.66 -6.30 -1.38
CA PRO A 46 1.56 -5.47 -2.57
C PRO A 46 2.95 -5.25 -3.19
N ALA A 47 3.07 -5.50 -4.50
CA ALA A 47 4.34 -5.34 -5.19
C ALA A 47 4.80 -3.88 -5.11
N SER A 48 6.05 -3.70 -4.71
CA SER A 48 6.65 -2.37 -4.66
C SER A 48 6.74 -1.77 -6.05
N THR A 49 6.49 -0.46 -6.16
CA THR A 49 6.72 0.24 -7.44
C THR A 49 8.22 0.25 -7.71
N PRO A 50 8.68 -0.33 -8.84
CA PRO A 50 10.09 -0.34 -9.14
C PRO A 50 10.58 1.09 -9.42
N VAL A 51 11.64 1.50 -8.75
CA VAL A 51 12.22 2.85 -8.85
C VAL A 51 13.70 2.80 -9.18
N ARG A 52 14.18 3.83 -9.86
CA ARG A 52 15.61 4.17 -9.95
C ARG A 52 15.91 5.40 -9.13
N MET A 53 17.08 5.42 -8.51
CA MET A 53 17.56 6.60 -7.79
C MET A 53 18.21 7.57 -8.78
N GLU A 54 17.76 8.83 -8.82
CA GLU A 54 18.32 9.89 -9.66
C GLU A 54 18.80 11.06 -8.78
N ARG A 55 19.95 11.66 -9.13
CA ARG A 55 20.41 12.89 -8.47
C ARG A 55 19.74 14.10 -9.12
N ARG A 56 18.98 14.87 -8.36
CA ARG A 56 18.37 16.15 -8.79
C ARG A 56 18.90 17.29 -7.92
N GLY A 57 19.88 18.02 -8.45
CA GLY A 57 20.60 19.05 -7.71
C GLY A 57 21.30 18.47 -6.49
N ARG A 58 20.89 18.91 -5.29
CA ARG A 58 21.42 18.41 -4.01
C ARG A 58 20.71 17.17 -3.47
N PHE A 59 19.62 16.72 -4.08
CA PHE A 59 18.79 15.62 -3.57
C PHE A 59 18.97 14.34 -4.39
N VAL A 60 18.81 13.19 -3.74
CA VAL A 60 18.60 11.89 -4.40
C VAL A 60 17.11 11.60 -4.36
N VAL A 61 16.51 11.35 -5.52
CA VAL A 61 15.07 11.12 -5.66
C VAL A 61 14.81 9.73 -6.22
N ALA A 62 13.79 9.05 -5.69
CA ALA A 62 13.29 7.81 -6.27
C ALA A 62 12.35 8.12 -7.43
N ARG A 63 12.71 7.70 -8.64
CA ARG A 63 11.89 7.87 -9.84
C ARG A 63 11.31 6.51 -10.27
N PRO A 64 9.99 6.39 -10.46
CA PRO A 64 9.37 5.19 -11.01
C PRO A 64 9.98 4.79 -12.36
N LEU A 65 10.21 3.48 -12.54
CA LEU A 65 10.64 2.93 -13.83
C LEU A 65 9.49 2.89 -14.84
N LEU A 66 8.27 2.69 -14.35
CA LEU A 66 7.05 2.67 -15.15
C LEU A 66 6.24 3.95 -14.94
N PRO A 67 5.55 4.46 -15.97
CA PRO A 67 4.61 5.56 -15.80
C PRO A 67 3.54 5.17 -14.79
N ILE A 68 3.41 5.98 -13.73
CA ILE A 68 2.34 5.87 -12.76
C ILE A 68 1.43 7.09 -12.89
N PRO A 69 0.11 6.95 -12.69
CA PRO A 69 -0.79 8.09 -12.67
C PRO A 69 -0.34 9.12 -11.63
N PRO A 70 -0.40 10.43 -11.95
CA PRO A 70 -0.08 11.46 -10.98
C PRO A 70 -1.07 11.39 -9.81
N LEU A 71 -0.59 11.69 -8.61
CA LEU A 71 -1.47 11.88 -7.47
C LEU A 71 -2.33 13.12 -7.69
N THR A 72 -3.64 12.98 -7.53
CA THR A 72 -4.57 14.11 -7.62
C THR A 72 -4.53 14.93 -6.34
N ASN A 73 -4.77 16.24 -6.45
CA ASN A 73 -4.86 17.12 -5.27
C ASN A 73 -5.91 16.62 -4.27
N GLU A 74 -7.05 16.15 -4.76
CA GLU A 74 -8.09 15.53 -3.92
C GLU A 74 -7.57 14.34 -3.12
N THR A 75 -6.79 13.45 -3.76
CA THR A 75 -6.20 12.29 -3.08
C THR A 75 -5.23 12.73 -1.98
N VAL A 76 -4.43 13.76 -2.26
CA VAL A 76 -3.46 14.32 -1.30
C VAL A 76 -4.19 14.95 -0.12
N GLU A 77 -5.20 15.80 -0.36
CA GLU A 77 -5.97 16.46 0.68
C GLU A 77 -6.68 15.45 1.58
N ARG A 78 -7.42 14.50 0.97
CA ARG A 78 -8.10 13.42 1.71
C ARG A 78 -7.13 12.62 2.59
N THR A 79 -5.93 12.34 2.09
CA THR A 79 -4.91 11.60 2.86
C THR A 79 -4.38 12.43 4.01
N ARG A 80 -4.11 13.72 3.79
CA ARG A 80 -3.66 14.63 4.84
C ARG A 80 -4.69 14.79 5.95
N ASP A 81 -5.96 14.96 5.60
CA ASP A 81 -7.05 15.13 6.57
C ASP A 81 -7.21 13.87 7.43
N ARG A 82 -7.15 12.68 6.81
CA ARG A 82 -7.17 11.41 7.52
C ARG A 82 -6.00 11.29 8.51
N LEU A 83 -4.78 11.57 8.06
CA LEU A 83 -3.59 11.54 8.93
C LEU A 83 -3.64 12.57 10.06
N ALA A 84 -4.19 13.76 9.81
CA ALA A 84 -4.36 14.80 10.82
C ALA A 84 -5.35 14.36 11.91
N ALA A 85 -6.46 13.73 11.52
CA ALA A 85 -7.44 13.16 12.44
C ALA A 85 -6.84 12.00 13.26
N GLU A 86 -6.14 11.07 12.61
CA GLU A 86 -5.47 9.93 13.26
C GLU A 86 -4.41 10.40 14.28
N ARG A 87 -3.72 11.51 14.01
CA ARG A 87 -2.65 12.07 14.87
C ARG A 87 -3.16 13.09 15.90
N GLY A 88 -4.46 13.38 15.94
CA GLY A 88 -5.03 14.37 16.86
C GLY A 88 -4.53 15.81 16.63
N ILE A 89 -4.08 16.15 15.42
CA ILE A 89 -3.61 17.50 15.07
C ILE A 89 -4.71 18.20 14.26
N PRO A 90 -5.58 19.02 14.88
CA PRO A 90 -6.58 19.75 14.12
C PRO A 90 -5.90 20.76 13.19
N HIS A 91 -6.03 20.58 11.88
CA HIS A 91 -5.66 21.59 10.90
C HIS A 91 -6.68 22.75 11.01
N ALA A 92 -6.33 23.76 11.79
CA ALA A 92 -7.07 25.02 11.86
C ALA A 92 -6.97 25.76 10.52
N ARG A 93 -7.99 25.62 9.66
CA ARG A 93 -8.19 26.55 8.53
C ARG A 93 -8.63 27.90 9.09
N LYS A 94 -7.71 28.85 9.24
CA LYS A 94 -8.07 30.28 9.19
C LYS A 94 -8.26 30.66 7.72
N LYS A 95 -9.51 30.71 7.26
CA LYS A 95 -9.87 31.44 6.03
C LYS A 95 -9.87 32.93 6.36
N ARG A 96 -9.13 33.74 5.60
CA ARG A 96 -9.42 35.15 5.33
C ARG A 96 -9.67 35.27 3.85
#